data_AF-A0A0M4H4C8-F1
#
_entry.id   AF-A0A0M4H4C8-F1
#
_cell.length_a   1.000
_cell.length_b   1.000
_cell.length_c   1.000
_cell.angle_alpha   90.00
_cell.angle_beta   90.00
_cell.angle_gamma   90.00
#
_symmetry.space_group_name_H-M   'P 1'
#
loop_
_entity.id
_entity.type
_entity.pdbx_description
1 polymer ?
#
loop_
_entity_poly.entity_id
_entity_poly.type
_entity_poly.pdbx_seq_one_letter_code
_entity_poly.pdbx_strand_id
1 'polypeptide(L)'
;MGTIGERIKAALADRHQTQAALAQAVGLSESAMSKAVAGSRSLSSIEAALIAKHLDVTMHWLVTGEADPFEVRLAARHGYDRPTGTYSCDPSADMQVLEDIALVYRQAQPA
;
A
#
# COMPACT_ATOMS: atom_id res chain seq x y z
N MET A 1 -15.23 10.33 1.14
CA MET A 1 -14.39 9.12 1.21
C MET A 1 -14.90 8.25 2.34
N GLY A 2 -14.94 6.94 2.14
CA GLY A 2 -15.53 6.00 3.08
C GLY A 2 -14.70 5.74 4.33
N THR A 3 -15.20 4.90 5.21
CA THR A 3 -14.50 4.34 6.37
C THR A 3 -13.35 3.42 5.93
N ILE A 4 -12.45 3.06 6.87
CA ILE A 4 -11.40 2.06 6.62
C ILE A 4 -12.01 0.75 6.08
N GLY A 5 -13.12 0.30 6.64
CA GLY A 5 -13.79 -0.93 6.22
C GLY A 5 -14.34 -0.86 4.78
N GLU A 6 -14.85 0.28 4.36
CA GLU A 6 -15.28 0.50 2.97
C GLU A 6 -14.10 0.48 2.00
N ARG A 7 -12.95 1.08 2.37
CA ARG A 7 -11.72 1.01 1.57
C ARG A 7 -11.17 -0.41 1.46
N ILE A 8 -11.18 -1.18 2.55
CA ILE A 8 -10.80 -2.60 2.52
C ILE A 8 -11.71 -3.37 1.56
N LYS A 9 -13.03 -3.16 1.62
CA LYS A 9 -13.98 -3.81 0.70
C LYS A 9 -13.72 -3.46 -0.77
N ALA A 10 -13.47 -2.18 -1.07
CA ALA A 10 -13.16 -1.73 -2.42
C ALA A 10 -11.87 -2.38 -2.95
N ALA A 11 -10.78 -2.32 -2.17
CA ALA A 11 -9.51 -2.92 -2.55
C ALA A 11 -9.58 -4.44 -2.74
N LEU A 12 -10.40 -5.13 -1.93
CA LEU A 12 -10.65 -6.57 -2.12
C LEU A 12 -11.43 -6.87 -3.41
N ALA A 13 -12.43 -6.04 -3.73
CA ALA A 13 -13.23 -6.20 -4.94
C ALA A 13 -12.37 -6.05 -6.20
N ASP A 14 -11.50 -5.04 -6.25
CA ASP A 14 -10.59 -4.78 -7.37
C ASP A 14 -9.60 -5.93 -7.59
N ARG A 15 -9.27 -6.67 -6.53
CA ARG A 15 -8.33 -7.80 -6.55
C ARG A 15 -9.00 -9.16 -6.62
N HIS A 16 -10.35 -9.21 -6.69
CA HIS A 16 -11.14 -10.44 -6.62
C HIS A 16 -10.80 -11.33 -5.40
N GLN A 17 -10.48 -10.72 -4.26
CA GLN A 17 -10.14 -11.42 -3.02
C GLN A 17 -11.28 -11.35 -2.00
N THR A 18 -11.33 -12.31 -1.06
CA THR A 18 -12.35 -12.35 -0.01
C THR A 18 -11.83 -11.80 1.32
N GLN A 19 -12.73 -11.35 2.19
CA GLN A 19 -12.36 -10.94 3.56
C GLN A 19 -11.78 -12.10 4.37
N ALA A 20 -12.25 -13.33 4.14
CA ALA A 20 -11.72 -14.52 4.81
C ALA A 20 -10.26 -14.79 4.40
N ALA A 21 -9.94 -14.70 3.10
CA ALA A 21 -8.58 -14.84 2.61
C ALA A 21 -7.65 -13.75 3.18
N LEU A 22 -8.13 -12.50 3.23
CA LEU A 22 -7.39 -11.41 3.86
C LEU A 22 -7.14 -11.69 5.34
N ALA A 23 -8.18 -12.12 6.09
CA ALA A 23 -8.08 -12.43 7.50
C ALA A 23 -7.00 -13.48 7.77
N GLN A 24 -7.01 -14.57 7.01
CA GLN A 24 -5.99 -15.61 7.07
C GLN A 24 -4.59 -15.06 6.78
N ALA A 25 -4.46 -14.24 5.73
CA ALA A 25 -3.16 -13.70 5.31
C ALA A 25 -2.55 -12.73 6.34
N VAL A 26 -3.37 -11.99 7.09
CA VAL A 26 -2.90 -11.04 8.12
C VAL A 26 -2.95 -11.60 9.55
N GLY A 27 -3.30 -12.88 9.72
CA GLY A 27 -3.34 -13.55 11.03
C GLY A 27 -4.54 -13.15 11.90
N LEU A 28 -5.64 -12.70 11.31
CA LEU A 28 -6.89 -12.39 11.99
C LEU A 28 -7.91 -13.51 11.85
N SER A 29 -8.77 -13.68 12.87
CA SER A 29 -9.97 -14.51 12.71
C SER A 29 -10.96 -13.82 11.76
N GLU A 30 -11.77 -14.59 11.05
CA GLU A 30 -12.82 -14.05 10.17
C GLU A 30 -13.80 -13.15 10.93
N SER A 31 -14.13 -13.49 12.18
CA SER A 31 -14.99 -12.67 13.03
C SER A 31 -14.35 -11.32 13.37
N ALA A 32 -13.04 -11.30 13.68
CA ALA A 32 -12.32 -10.06 13.94
C ALA A 32 -12.25 -9.19 12.68
N MET A 33 -11.97 -9.79 11.52
CA MET A 33 -11.97 -9.09 10.22
C MET A 33 -13.35 -8.50 9.90
N SER A 34 -14.40 -9.30 10.03
CA SER A 34 -15.78 -8.85 9.75
C SER A 34 -16.18 -7.68 10.65
N LYS A 35 -15.90 -7.74 11.96
CA LYS A 35 -16.16 -6.64 12.90
C LYS A 35 -15.34 -5.40 12.58
N ALA A 36 -14.08 -5.56 12.18
CA ALA A 36 -13.22 -4.46 11.77
C ALA A 36 -13.74 -3.76 10.51
N VAL A 37 -14.11 -4.53 9.49
CA VAL A 37 -14.68 -4.01 8.24
C VAL A 37 -16.06 -3.38 8.47
N ALA A 38 -16.84 -3.86 9.43
CA ALA A 38 -18.11 -3.25 9.84
C ALA A 38 -17.94 -2.02 10.75
N GLY A 39 -16.71 -1.73 11.22
CA GLY A 39 -16.41 -0.61 12.11
C GLY A 39 -16.79 -0.84 13.58
N SER A 40 -17.24 -2.03 13.96
CA SER A 40 -17.60 -2.39 15.35
C SER A 40 -16.39 -2.82 16.19
N ARG A 41 -15.23 -3.00 15.56
CA ARG A 41 -13.93 -3.25 16.20
C ARG A 41 -12.87 -2.37 15.53
N SER A 42 -12.06 -1.68 16.31
CA SER A 42 -10.91 -0.94 15.78
C SER A 42 -9.80 -1.88 15.33
N LEU A 43 -9.09 -1.52 14.26
CA LEU A 43 -7.83 -2.16 13.88
C LEU A 43 -6.69 -1.59 14.72
N SER A 44 -5.78 -2.43 15.16
CA SER A 44 -4.50 -1.95 15.69
C SER A 44 -3.64 -1.38 14.55
N SER A 45 -2.62 -0.57 14.88
CA SER A 45 -1.67 -0.05 13.89
C SER A 45 -0.93 -1.18 13.15
N ILE A 46 -0.64 -2.28 13.84
CA ILE A 46 0.00 -3.47 13.24
C ILE A 46 -0.96 -4.15 12.27
N GLU A 47 -2.22 -4.35 12.66
CA GLU A 47 -3.23 -4.94 11.78
C GLU A 47 -3.46 -4.08 10.53
N ALA A 48 -3.56 -2.76 10.69
CA ALA A 48 -3.69 -1.83 9.58
C ALA A 48 -2.48 -1.88 8.64
N ALA A 49 -1.26 -1.93 9.18
CA ALA A 49 -0.04 -2.05 8.38
C ALA A 49 0.05 -3.37 7.59
N LEU A 50 -0.34 -4.50 8.22
CA LEU A 50 -0.37 -5.80 7.56
C LEU A 50 -1.42 -5.86 6.45
N ILE A 51 -2.60 -5.27 6.68
CA ILE A 51 -3.65 -5.16 5.67
C ILE A 51 -3.19 -4.29 4.50
N ALA A 52 -2.61 -3.12 4.78
CA ALA A 52 -2.08 -2.22 3.75
C ALA A 52 -1.04 -2.92 2.87
N LYS A 53 -0.08 -3.62 3.51
CA LYS A 53 0.92 -4.42 2.82
C LYS A 53 0.32 -5.53 1.97
N HIS A 54 -0.67 -6.26 2.47
CA HIS A 54 -1.30 -7.36 1.71
C HIS A 54 -2.10 -6.86 0.51
N LEU A 55 -2.78 -5.73 0.67
CA LEU A 55 -3.59 -5.10 -0.39
C LEU A 55 -2.75 -4.29 -1.38
N ASP A 56 -1.44 -4.16 -1.12
CA ASP A 56 -0.51 -3.36 -1.93
C ASP A 56 -0.93 -1.88 -2.04
N VAL A 57 -1.30 -1.30 -0.89
CA VAL A 57 -1.67 0.11 -0.76
C VAL A 57 -0.86 0.75 0.37
N THR A 58 -0.73 2.08 0.36
CA THR A 58 -0.05 2.77 1.46
C THR A 58 -0.90 2.73 2.73
N MET A 59 -0.23 2.66 3.89
CA MET A 59 -0.92 2.75 5.19
C MET A 59 -1.64 4.09 5.34
N HIS A 60 -1.04 5.18 4.83
CA HIS A 60 -1.66 6.50 4.81
C HIS A 60 -3.01 6.45 4.08
N TRP A 61 -3.04 5.96 2.83
CA TRP A 61 -4.27 5.83 2.06
C TRP A 61 -5.29 4.92 2.74
N LEU A 62 -4.86 3.81 3.33
CA LEU A 62 -5.77 2.91 4.03
C LEU A 62 -6.47 3.61 5.20
N VAL A 63 -5.80 4.53 5.90
CA VAL A 63 -6.32 5.21 7.10
C VAL A 63 -7.05 6.51 6.76
N THR A 64 -6.50 7.36 5.89
CA THR A 64 -7.05 8.69 5.56
C THR A 64 -7.97 8.65 4.34
N GLY A 65 -7.73 7.71 3.42
CA GLY A 65 -8.32 7.69 2.09
C GLY A 65 -7.57 8.55 1.07
N GLU A 66 -6.62 9.37 1.51
CA GLU A 66 -5.85 10.27 0.67
C GLU A 66 -4.58 9.60 0.16
N ALA A 67 -4.06 10.03 -1.00
CA ALA A 67 -2.75 9.57 -1.45
C ALA A 67 -1.68 10.04 -0.46
N ASP A 68 -0.65 9.22 -0.22
CA ASP A 68 0.45 9.62 0.65
C ASP A 68 1.23 10.76 -0.01
N PRO A 69 1.26 11.97 0.57
CA PRO A 69 1.96 13.11 -0.03
C PRO A 69 3.48 12.89 -0.09
N PHE A 70 4.00 11.91 0.64
CA PHE A 70 5.41 11.53 0.69
C PHE A 70 5.71 10.20 -0.02
N GLU A 71 4.77 9.67 -0.80
CA GLU A 71 4.99 8.48 -1.60
C GLU A 71 6.13 8.71 -2.61
N VAL A 72 7.14 7.84 -2.58
CA VAL A 72 8.25 7.89 -3.54
C VAL A 72 7.77 7.30 -4.86
N ARG A 73 7.58 8.16 -5.86
CA ARG A 73 7.20 7.73 -7.21
C ARG A 73 8.43 7.77 -8.12
N LEU A 74 8.92 6.59 -8.47
CA LEU A 74 10.06 6.44 -9.36
C LEU A 74 9.62 6.57 -10.82
N ALA A 75 10.06 7.64 -11.47
CA ALA A 75 9.97 7.80 -12.91
C ALA A 75 11.36 7.63 -13.51
N ALA A 76 11.77 6.38 -13.75
CA ALA A 76 13.05 6.07 -14.36
C ALA A 76 12.92 6.02 -15.90
N ARG A 77 13.89 6.57 -16.62
CA ARG A 77 13.97 6.41 -18.08
C ARG A 77 14.36 4.97 -18.38
N HIS A 78 13.48 4.24 -19.05
CA HIS A 78 13.71 2.86 -19.47
C HIS A 78 14.46 2.82 -20.81
N GLY A 79 15.48 1.96 -20.88
CA GLY A 79 16.13 1.60 -22.14
C GLY A 79 15.17 0.78 -23.00
N TYR A 80 15.21 0.96 -24.32
CA TYR A 80 14.47 0.13 -25.25
C TYR A 80 15.37 -0.99 -25.77
N ASP A 81 15.04 -2.24 -25.45
CA ASP A 81 15.69 -3.41 -26.00
C ASP A 81 15.04 -3.78 -27.34
N ARG A 82 15.72 -3.42 -28.44
CA ARG A 82 15.21 -3.61 -29.80
C ARG A 82 14.95 -5.09 -30.15
N PRO A 83 15.85 -6.04 -29.84
CA PRO A 83 15.61 -7.47 -30.04
C PRO A 83 14.34 -8.02 -29.40
N THR A 84 14.04 -7.67 -28.15
CA THR A 84 12.85 -8.18 -27.44
C THR A 84 11.63 -7.29 -27.60
N GLY A 85 11.81 -6.07 -28.10
CA GLY A 85 10.76 -5.06 -28.21
C GLY A 85 10.29 -4.52 -26.86
N THR A 86 11.05 -4.75 -25.79
CA THR A 86 10.66 -4.40 -24.43
C THR A 86 11.37 -3.15 -23.93
N TYR A 87 10.70 -2.41 -23.07
CA TYR A 87 11.32 -1.36 -22.28
C TYR A 87 11.73 -1.96 -20.94
N SER A 88 12.98 -1.76 -20.53
CA SER A 88 13.45 -2.21 -19.23
C SER A 88 14.24 -1.12 -18.53
N CYS A 89 14.10 -1.10 -17.22
CA CYS A 89 14.92 -0.34 -16.28
C CYS A 89 15.15 -1.29 -15.10
N ASP A 90 16.39 -1.43 -14.67
CA ASP A 90 16.71 -2.08 -13.41
C ASP A 90 16.92 -0.99 -12.35
N PRO A 91 15.90 -0.67 -11.54
CA PRO A 91 16.01 0.36 -10.52
C PRO A 91 16.74 -0.13 -9.27
N SER A 92 17.14 -1.41 -9.20
CA SER A 92 17.67 -2.00 -7.96
C SER A 92 18.95 -1.32 -7.49
N ALA A 93 19.80 -0.89 -8.43
CA ALA A 93 21.04 -0.16 -8.13
C ALA A 93 20.77 1.24 -7.55
N ASP A 94 19.69 1.90 -7.99
CA ASP A 94 19.38 3.29 -7.61
C ASP A 94 18.43 3.37 -6.41
N MET A 95 17.79 2.26 -6.01
CA MET A 95 16.72 2.24 -5.02
C MET A 95 17.13 2.90 -3.71
N GLN A 96 18.30 2.56 -3.17
CA GLN A 96 18.78 3.12 -1.91
C GLN A 96 18.96 4.63 -1.99
N VAL A 97 19.53 5.13 -3.09
CA VAL A 97 19.75 6.57 -3.30
C VAL A 97 18.41 7.32 -3.35
N LEU A 98 17.42 6.72 -4.01
CA LEU A 98 16.08 7.30 -4.13
C LEU A 98 15.35 7.33 -2.77
N GLU A 99 15.50 6.28 -1.97
CA GLU A 99 15.00 6.23 -0.59
C GLU A 99 15.65 7.30 0.30
N ASP A 100 16.96 7.49 0.17
CA ASP A 100 17.71 8.50 0.93
C ASP A 100 17.28 9.93 0.54
N ILE A 101 17.11 10.19 -0.76
CA ILE A 101 16.57 11.48 -1.24
C ILE A 101 15.18 11.72 -0.65
N ALA A 102 14.28 10.73 -0.73
CA ALA A 102 12.94 10.85 -0.18
C ALA A 102 12.95 11.12 1.33
N LEU A 103 13.87 10.47 2.06
CA LEU A 103 14.05 10.72 3.49
C LEU A 103 14.44 12.17 3.77
N VAL A 104 15.38 12.74 3.02
CA VAL A 104 15.79 14.15 3.15
C VAL A 104 14.61 15.09 2.91
N TYR A 105 13.80 14.85 1.86
CA TYR A 105 12.62 15.67 1.58
C TYR A 105 11.58 15.62 2.72
N ARG A 106 11.34 14.44 3.30
CA ARG A 106 10.46 14.31 4.48
C ARG A 106 10.98 15.09 5.69
N GLN A 107 12.28 15.10 5.92
CA GLN A 107 12.91 15.80 7.05
C GLN A 107 12.95 17.32 6.87
N ALA A 108 12.98 17.80 5.61
CA ALA A 108 13.08 19.22 5.30
C ALA A 108 11.73 19.97 5.34
N GLN A 109 10.58 19.26 5.29
CA GLN A 109 9.28 19.92 5.43
C GLN A 109 8.98 20.23 6.90
N PRO A 110 8.71 21.51 7.26
CA PRO A 110 8.19 21.85 8.58
C PRO A 110 6.78 21.28 8.76
N ALA A 111 6.46 20.89 9.99
CA ALA A 111 5.15 20.37 10.40
C ALA A 111 4.01 21.40 10.24
#